data_AF-A0A925PZW4-F1
#
_entry.id   AF-A0A925PZW4-F1
#
_cell.length_a   1.000
_cell.length_b   1.000
_cell.length_c   1.000
_cell.angle_alpha   90.00
_cell.angle_beta   90.00
_cell.angle_gamma   90.00
#
_symmetry.space_group_name_H-M   'P 1'
#
loop_
_entity.id
_entity.type
_entity.pdbx_description
1 polymer ?
#
loop_
_entity_poly.entity_id
_entity_poly.type
_entity_poly.pdbx_seq_one_letter_code
_entity_poly.pdbx_strand_id
1 'polypeptide(L)'
;MAQAFLRHRPITDTGELRKVATGIAAMKASAAQVRALETLARHHIADAEVLERLAELYSRARSGEVQRAVAEVFIRSDLSAVNARALAERLQRDRVGRGDALIDTLIERLQSS
;
A
#
# COMPACT_ATOMS: atom_id res chain seq x y z
N MET A 1 26.04 -28.28 -14.89
CA MET A 1 24.82 -28.58 -14.12
C MET A 1 24.60 -27.51 -13.04
N ALA A 2 24.15 -26.31 -13.44
CA ALA A 2 23.65 -25.28 -12.52
C ALA A 2 22.97 -24.17 -13.33
N GLN A 3 21.79 -24.45 -13.88
CA GLN A 3 20.92 -23.38 -14.37
C GLN A 3 20.30 -22.70 -13.15
N ALA A 4 20.59 -21.41 -13.03
CA ALA A 4 20.30 -20.55 -11.90
C ALA A 4 18.82 -20.63 -11.48
N PHE A 5 18.59 -21.10 -10.25
CA PHE A 5 17.32 -21.12 -9.53
C PHE A 5 16.88 -19.72 -9.05
N LEU A 6 17.02 -18.69 -9.88
CA LEU A 6 16.41 -17.38 -9.62
C LEU A 6 15.15 -17.25 -10.48
N ARG A 7 14.25 -18.21 -10.30
CA ARG A 7 12.87 -18.05 -10.74
C ARG A 7 12.23 -17.09 -9.74
N HIS A 8 12.11 -15.83 -10.14
CA HIS A 8 11.23 -14.83 -9.54
C HIS A 8 9.93 -15.54 -9.13
N ARG A 9 9.77 -15.85 -7.84
CA ARG A 9 8.45 -16.24 -7.33
C ARG A 9 7.67 -14.94 -7.26
N PRO A 10 6.60 -14.75 -8.04
CA PRO A 10 5.63 -13.72 -7.68
C PRO A 10 5.23 -13.95 -6.22
N ILE A 11 4.96 -12.87 -5.47
CA ILE A 11 4.48 -12.97 -4.09
C ILE A 11 3.03 -13.48 -4.14
N THR A 12 2.86 -14.77 -4.42
CA THR A 12 1.58 -15.48 -4.42
C THR A 12 1.32 -16.14 -3.06
N ASP A 13 2.35 -16.22 -2.21
CA ASP A 13 2.23 -16.66 -0.82
C ASP A 13 1.82 -15.47 0.05
N THR A 14 0.63 -15.54 0.63
CA THR A 14 0.08 -14.51 1.51
C THR A 14 0.92 -14.32 2.77
N GLY A 15 1.57 -15.37 3.28
CA GLY A 15 2.46 -15.28 4.43
C GLY A 15 3.72 -14.48 4.12
N GLU A 16 4.32 -14.70 2.94
CA GLU A 16 5.47 -13.92 2.48
C GLU A 16 5.08 -12.46 2.18
N LEU A 17 3.88 -12.23 1.61
CA LEU A 17 3.36 -10.88 1.40
C LEU A 17 3.21 -10.09 2.70
N ARG A 18 2.67 -10.73 3.75
CA ARG A 18 2.53 -10.12 5.09
C ARG A 18 3.87 -9.78 5.72
N LYS A 19 4.88 -10.66 5.57
CA LYS A 19 6.26 -10.39 6.04
C LYS A 19 6.86 -9.19 5.32
N VAL A 20 6.75 -9.14 3.99
CA VAL A 20 7.24 -8.01 3.18
C VAL A 20 6.55 -6.71 3.59
N ALA A 21 5.23 -6.70 3.69
CA ALA A 21 4.48 -5.52 4.11
C ALA A 21 4.87 -5.03 5.51
N THR A 22 5.08 -5.96 6.45
CA THR A 22 5.56 -5.66 7.80
C THR A 22 6.96 -5.07 7.79
N GLY A 23 7.87 -5.63 6.99
CA GLY A 23 9.22 -5.11 6.80
C GLY A 23 9.22 -3.69 6.26
N ILE A 24 8.41 -3.42 5.23
CA ILE A 24 8.25 -2.09 4.63
C ILE A 24 7.68 -1.09 5.65
N ALA A 25 6.66 -1.47 6.42
CA ALA A 25 6.05 -0.60 7.42
C ALA A 25 7.01 -0.24 8.57
N ALA A 26 7.97 -1.12 8.89
CA ALA A 26 8.99 -0.88 9.91
C ALA A 26 10.16 -0.01 9.42
N MET A 27 10.27 0.25 8.11
CA MET A 27 11.33 1.12 7.57
C MET A 27 11.15 2.56 8.05
N LYS A 28 12.27 3.26 8.28
CA LYS A 28 12.25 4.72 8.43
C LYS A 28 11.74 5.37 7.14
N ALA A 29 10.92 6.41 7.29
CA ALA A 29 10.46 7.23 6.18
C ALA A 29 11.66 7.71 5.35
N SER A 30 11.77 7.16 4.14
CA SER A 30 12.93 7.33 3.26
C SER A 30 12.56 6.98 1.83
N ALA A 31 13.38 7.43 0.87
CA ALA A 31 13.25 7.05 -0.53
C ALA A 31 13.28 5.51 -0.74
N ALA A 32 13.92 4.77 0.16
CA ALA A 32 13.92 3.30 0.11
C ALA A 32 12.54 2.72 0.45
N GLN A 33 11.83 3.29 1.43
CA GLN A 33 10.47 2.86 1.77
C GLN A 33 9.49 3.16 0.64
N VAL A 34 9.60 4.33 0.01
CA VAL A 34 8.79 4.73 -1.15
C VAL A 34 8.98 3.72 -2.29
N ARG A 35 10.22 3.44 -2.70
CA ARG A 35 10.51 2.45 -3.76
C ARG A 35 10.00 1.04 -3.43
N ALA A 36 10.05 0.66 -2.16
CA ALA A 36 9.53 -0.63 -1.73
C ALA A 36 8.00 -0.69 -1.85
N LEU A 37 7.30 0.39 -1.49
CA LEU A 37 5.84 0.52 -1.68
C LEU A 37 5.45 0.52 -3.17
N GLU A 38 6.17 1.25 -4.01
CA GLU A 38 5.95 1.26 -5.47
C GLU A 38 6.16 -0.13 -6.10
N THR A 39 7.12 -0.90 -5.57
CA THR A 39 7.34 -2.29 -5.97
C THR A 39 6.18 -3.17 -5.52
N LEU A 40 5.74 -3.01 -4.26
CA LEU A 40 4.60 -3.73 -3.70
C LEU A 40 3.31 -3.47 -4.48
N ALA A 41 3.09 -2.24 -4.96
CA ALA A 41 1.93 -1.85 -5.76
C ALA A 41 1.78 -2.65 -7.08
N ARG A 42 2.84 -3.31 -7.56
CA ARG A 42 2.81 -4.14 -8.79
C ARG A 42 2.28 -5.55 -8.54
N HIS A 43 2.06 -5.94 -7.28
CA HIS A 43 1.66 -7.30 -6.91
C HIS A 43 0.15 -7.50 -6.71
N HIS A 44 -0.70 -6.50 -7.02
CA HIS A 44 -2.17 -6.60 -6.93
C HIS A 44 -2.66 -7.25 -5.62
N ILE A 45 -2.51 -6.52 -4.51
CA ILE A 45 -2.79 -7.07 -3.18
C ILE A 45 -4.30 -7.24 -2.96
N ALA A 46 -4.71 -8.41 -2.46
CA ALA A 46 -6.08 -8.68 -2.00
C ALA A 46 -6.15 -9.09 -0.52
N ASP A 47 -4.98 -9.27 0.14
CA ASP A 47 -4.92 -9.71 1.53
C ASP A 47 -5.31 -8.56 2.47
N ALA A 48 -6.45 -8.70 3.16
CA ALA A 48 -7.00 -7.68 4.04
C ALA A 48 -6.03 -7.26 5.17
N GLU A 49 -5.22 -8.18 5.67
CA GLU A 49 -4.26 -7.91 6.75
C GLU A 49 -3.08 -7.05 6.26
N VAL A 50 -2.65 -7.26 5.01
CA VAL A 50 -1.67 -6.40 4.35
C VAL A 50 -2.26 -5.01 4.11
N LEU A 51 -3.49 -4.94 3.61
CA LEU A 51 -4.15 -3.67 3.32
C LEU A 51 -4.37 -2.83 4.58
N GLU A 52 -4.77 -3.46 5.69
CA GLU A 52 -4.91 -2.77 6.98
C GLU A 52 -3.57 -2.23 7.48
N ARG A 53 -2.48 -3.02 7.38
CA ARG A 53 -1.14 -2.54 7.75
C ARG A 53 -0.69 -1.33 6.93
N LEU A 54 -1.00 -1.32 5.63
CA LEU A 54 -0.70 -0.18 4.76
C LEU A 54 -1.57 1.03 5.14
N ALA A 55 -2.83 0.82 5.52
CA ALA A 55 -3.70 1.89 6.00
C ALA A 55 -3.16 2.48 7.31
N GLU A 56 -2.65 1.65 8.20
CA GLU A 56 -1.92 2.11 9.38
C GLU A 56 -0.68 2.89 9.00
N LEU A 57 0.18 2.37 8.11
CA LEU A 57 1.38 3.06 7.63
C LEU A 57 1.04 4.46 7.10
N TYR A 58 -0.03 4.59 6.32
CA TYR A 58 -0.51 5.87 5.82
C TYR A 58 -0.81 6.86 6.96
N SER A 59 -1.52 6.42 8.01
CA SER A 59 -1.88 7.26 9.18
C SER A 59 -0.65 7.74 9.98
N ARG A 60 0.38 6.89 10.10
CA ARG A 60 1.61 7.24 10.83
C ARG A 60 2.61 8.01 9.96
N ALA A 61 2.51 7.91 8.64
CA ALA A 61 3.38 8.62 7.73
C ALA A 61 3.27 10.14 7.95
N ARG A 62 4.44 10.79 8.02
CA ARG A 62 4.56 12.26 8.08
C ARG A 62 5.10 12.85 6.76
N SER A 63 5.19 12.01 5.74
CA SER A 63 5.65 12.37 4.39
C SER A 63 4.54 12.14 3.38
N GLY A 64 4.26 13.16 2.57
CA GLY A 64 3.32 13.07 1.46
C GLY A 64 3.75 12.04 0.41
N GLU A 65 5.05 11.86 0.17
CA GLU A 65 5.57 10.85 -0.77
C GLU A 65 5.25 9.42 -0.32
N VAL A 66 5.37 9.15 0.99
CA VAL A 66 5.01 7.83 1.55
C VAL A 66 3.50 7.61 1.47
N GLN A 67 2.70 8.62 1.79
CA GLN A 67 1.23 8.53 1.67
C GLN A 67 0.78 8.31 0.23
N ARG A 68 1.40 9.01 -0.73
CA ARG A 68 1.15 8.81 -2.16
C ARG A 68 1.51 7.39 -2.61
N ALA A 69 2.68 6.88 -2.22
CA ALA A 69 3.10 5.53 -2.57
C ALA A 69 2.17 4.45 -1.96
N VAL A 70 1.68 4.65 -0.74
CA VAL A 70 0.65 3.77 -0.17
C VAL A 70 -0.68 3.87 -0.94
N ALA A 71 -1.10 5.07 -1.34
CA ALA A 71 -2.30 5.26 -2.14
C ALA A 71 -2.20 4.57 -3.51
N GLU A 72 -1.03 4.59 -4.14
CA GLU A 72 -0.76 3.84 -5.38
C GLU A 72 -0.94 2.33 -5.21
N VAL A 73 -0.57 1.78 -4.05
CA VAL A 73 -0.84 0.38 -3.72
C VAL A 73 -2.34 0.14 -3.68
N PHE A 74 -3.11 0.97 -2.96
CA PHE A 74 -4.56 0.81 -2.85
C PHE A 74 -5.29 0.90 -4.19
N ILE A 75 -4.89 1.81 -5.08
CA ILE A 75 -5.51 1.95 -6.41
C ILE A 75 -5.45 0.65 -7.22
N ARG A 76 -4.36 -0.11 -7.08
CA ARG A 76 -4.09 -1.35 -7.82
C ARG A 76 -4.50 -2.63 -7.08
N SER A 77 -4.93 -2.49 -5.83
CA SER A 77 -5.32 -3.58 -4.95
C SER A 77 -6.79 -3.96 -5.13
N ASP A 78 -7.12 -5.18 -4.78
CA ASP A 78 -8.50 -5.61 -4.57
C ASP A 78 -8.94 -5.24 -3.15
N LEU A 79 -9.86 -4.28 -3.05
CA LEU A 79 -10.34 -3.75 -1.78
C LEU A 79 -11.70 -4.35 -1.37
N SER A 80 -12.16 -5.42 -2.04
CA SER A 80 -13.45 -6.08 -1.74
C SER A 80 -13.54 -6.60 -0.30
N ALA A 81 -12.40 -6.96 0.31
CA ALA A 81 -12.30 -7.41 1.69
C ALA A 81 -12.17 -6.26 2.72
N VAL A 82 -12.14 -4.99 2.27
CA VAL A 82 -11.95 -3.81 3.12
C VAL A 82 -13.21 -2.95 3.11
N ASN A 83 -13.54 -2.33 4.25
CA ASN A 83 -14.61 -1.34 4.30
C ASN A 83 -14.15 -0.04 3.60
N ALA A 84 -14.57 0.15 2.35
CA ALA A 84 -14.16 1.26 1.50
C ALA A 84 -14.45 2.64 2.14
N ARG A 85 -15.62 2.79 2.77
CA ARG A 85 -16.00 4.04 3.45
C ARG A 85 -15.09 4.35 4.64
N ALA A 86 -14.86 3.36 5.51
CA ALA A 86 -13.98 3.54 6.66
C ALA A 86 -12.53 3.85 6.23
N LEU A 87 -12.05 3.21 5.15
CA LEU A 87 -10.76 3.50 4.56
C LEU A 87 -10.70 4.93 4.01
N ALA A 88 -11.70 5.36 3.24
CA ALA A 88 -11.77 6.72 2.70
C ALA A 88 -11.75 7.78 3.80
N GLU A 89 -12.55 7.58 4.85
CA GLU A 89 -12.60 8.50 5.99
C GLU A 89 -11.25 8.55 6.72
N ARG A 90 -10.54 7.42 6.85
CA ARG A 90 -9.19 7.37 7.42
C ARG A 90 -8.17 8.13 6.56
N LEU A 91 -8.13 7.85 5.26
CA LEU A 91 -7.20 8.51 4.34
C LEU A 91 -7.41 10.03 4.31
N GLN A 92 -8.67 10.45 4.35
CA GLN A 92 -9.03 11.88 4.40
C GLN A 92 -8.63 12.54 5.71
N ARG A 93 -8.81 11.87 6.86
CA ARG A 93 -8.44 12.41 8.18
C ARG A 93 -6.93 12.55 8.35
N ASP A 94 -6.16 11.55 7.91
CA ASP A 94 -4.73 11.46 8.25
C ASP A 94 -3.80 11.98 7.15
N ARG A 95 -4.33 12.52 6.04
CA ARG A 95 -3.52 13.06 4.94
C ARG A 95 -2.58 14.17 5.40
N VAL A 96 -1.36 14.15 4.89
CA VAL A 96 -0.35 15.19 5.06
C VAL A 96 -0.46 16.15 3.87
N GLY A 97 -1.06 17.32 4.12
CA GLY A 97 -1.27 18.34 3.09
C GLY A 97 -2.49 18.10 2.21
N ARG A 98 -2.79 19.08 1.34
CA ARG A 98 -3.91 19.07 0.39
C ARG A 98 -3.40 19.05 -1.05
N GLY A 99 -4.21 18.54 -1.98
CA GLY A 99 -3.99 18.66 -3.42
C GLY A 99 -3.12 17.58 -4.06
N ASP A 100 -2.94 16.42 -3.44
CA ASP A 100 -2.43 15.26 -4.18
C ASP A 100 -3.60 14.61 -4.94
N ALA A 101 -3.65 14.86 -6.25
CA ALA A 101 -4.73 14.39 -7.12
C ALA A 101 -4.92 12.87 -7.10
N LEU A 102 -3.86 12.10 -6.83
CA LEU A 102 -3.94 10.63 -6.78
C LEU A 102 -4.67 10.20 -5.51
N ILE A 103 -4.33 10.79 -4.37
CA ILE A 103 -5.00 10.53 -3.09
C ILE A 103 -6.46 11.01 -3.16
N ASP A 104 -6.69 12.18 -3.75
CA ASP A 104 -8.04 12.73 -3.92
C ASP A 104 -8.91 11.80 -4.77
N THR A 105 -8.40 11.33 -5.92
CA THR A 105 -9.09 10.37 -6.80
C THR A 105 -9.37 9.04 -6.09
N LEU A 106 -8.42 8.54 -5.28
CA LEU A 106 -8.61 7.32 -4.51
C LEU A 106 -9.74 7.47 -3.49
N ILE A 107 -9.77 8.58 -2.75
CA ILE A 107 -10.80 8.84 -1.74
C ILE A 107 -12.18 8.95 -2.41
N GLU A 108 -12.28 9.67 -3.53
CA GLU A 108 -13.52 9.79 -4.30
C GLU A 108 -14.02 8.43 -4.81
N ARG A 109 -13.12 7.58 -5.33
CA ARG A 109 -13.44 6.22 -5.77
C ARG A 109 -13.98 5.36 -4.63
N LEU A 110 -13.36 5.43 -3.45
CA LEU A 110 -13.76 4.66 -2.28
C LEU A 110 -15.11 5.10 -1.69
N GLN A 111 -15.46 6.39 -1.82
CA GLN A 111 -16.75 6.93 -1.38
C GLN A 111 -17.89 6.61 -2.35
N SER A 112 -17.55 6.34 -3.61
CA SER A 112 -18.50 6.04 -4.69
C SER A 112 -18.74 4.53 -4.88
N SER A 113 -18.02 3.68 -4.14
CA SER A 113 -18.17 2.21 -4.15
C SER A 113 -19.13 1.76 -3.06
#